data_AF-A0A5C1YH54-F1
#
_entry.id   AF-A0A5C1YH54-F1
#
_cell.length_a   1.000
_cell.length_b   1.000
_cell.length_c   1.000
_cell.angle_alpha   90.00
_cell.angle_beta   90.00
_cell.angle_gamma   90.00
#
_symmetry.space_group_name_H-M   'P 1'
#
loop_
_entity.id
_entity.type
_entity.pdbx_description
1 polymer ?
#
loop_
_entity_poly.entity_id
_entity_poly.type
_entity_poly.pdbx_seq_one_letter_code
_entity_poly.pdbx_strand_id
1 'polypeptide(L)'
;MISADDAANALAAVARSWADATGDPPGLDDLAGLLLWGLTPLARRLRPEPGFLAGLRIEVRPSSGQTVRGSAAVDRPRRLGDVDDAVVVDVEDAFDALVPRRGADVSLDDVLTALGAGLAEIEPGLIDGIDEATWASVTASTRERREPQRGDVFAIPVDRGRYAIGVVLGTNTFGTALGLFAGRHAPEVPDAAPLPYPVYLREGAWDDGDWSPLGRDATLADRFPADPPMLHAPGAAAGPHGAAETLDGTVDPLTAEQAEAAGVERPTFRQAFSGSQLEAFLSDS
;
A
#
# COMPACT_ATOMS: atom_id res chain seq x y z
N MET A 1 26.37 18.08 3.06
CA MET A 1 26.11 16.96 3.98
C MET A 1 25.10 17.47 4.98
N ILE A 2 23.98 16.77 5.15
CA ILE A 2 22.94 17.13 6.12
C ILE A 2 23.52 16.79 7.50
N SER A 3 23.51 17.74 8.44
CA SER A 3 24.03 17.48 9.78
C SER A 3 23.03 16.71 10.63
N ALA A 4 23.53 15.96 11.62
CA ALA A 4 22.68 15.26 12.58
C ALA A 4 21.85 16.25 13.41
N ASP A 5 22.44 17.39 13.80
CA ASP A 5 21.75 18.51 14.46
C ASP A 5 20.57 19.05 13.63
N ASP A 6 20.74 19.30 12.32
CA ASP A 6 19.65 19.78 11.46
C ASP A 6 18.52 18.75 11.39
N ALA A 7 18.87 17.47 11.27
CA ALA A 7 17.91 16.37 11.26
C ALA A 7 17.19 16.21 12.61
N ALA A 8 17.90 16.31 13.73
CA ALA A 8 17.33 16.28 15.08
C ALA A 8 16.36 17.45 15.30
N ASN A 9 16.70 18.65 14.81
CA ASN A 9 15.82 19.81 14.87
C ASN A 9 14.56 19.63 14.03
N ALA A 10 14.67 19.08 12.82
CA ALA A 10 13.52 18.76 11.98
C ALA A 10 12.60 17.72 12.66
N LEU A 11 13.18 16.65 13.19
CA LEU A 11 12.44 15.61 13.93
C LEU A 11 11.75 16.18 15.18
N ALA A 12 12.43 17.04 15.93
CA ALA A 12 11.87 17.71 17.10
C ALA A 12 10.72 18.65 16.73
N ALA A 13 10.81 19.37 15.60
CA ALA A 13 9.73 20.21 15.11
C ALA A 13 8.49 19.37 14.76
N VAL A 14 8.68 18.25 14.06
CA VAL A 14 7.62 17.29 13.73
C VAL A 14 6.97 16.71 14.99
N ALA A 15 7.78 16.26 15.95
CA ALA A 15 7.28 15.67 17.19
C ALA A 15 6.49 16.68 18.05
N ARG A 16 6.91 17.95 18.07
CA ARG A 16 6.19 19.01 18.78
C ARG A 16 4.88 19.39 18.10
N SER A 17 4.88 19.56 16.77
CA SER A 17 3.64 19.83 16.01
C SER A 17 2.61 18.70 16.22
N TRP A 18 3.07 17.45 16.23
CA TRP A 18 2.23 16.30 16.59
C TRP A 18 1.70 16.36 18.03
N ALA A 19 2.55 16.66 19.01
CA ALA A 19 2.15 16.73 20.41
C ALA A 19 1.15 17.86 20.68
N ASP A 20 1.34 19.00 20.02
CA ASP A 20 0.41 20.14 20.08
C ASP A 20 -0.98 19.76 19.53
N ALA A 21 -1.03 18.95 18.47
CA ALA A 21 -2.27 18.50 17.87
C ALA A 21 -2.97 17.36 18.66
N THR A 22 -2.20 16.40 19.18
CA THR A 22 -2.75 15.15 19.74
C THR A 22 -2.74 15.08 21.27
N GLY A 23 -2.04 16.00 21.93
CA GLY A 23 -1.84 16.05 23.38
C GLY A 23 -0.72 15.17 23.93
N ASP A 24 -0.11 14.32 23.10
CA ASP A 24 0.93 13.36 23.49
C ASP A 24 2.07 13.34 22.44
N PRO A 25 3.32 13.03 22.80
CA PRO A 25 4.38 12.80 21.82
C PRO A 25 4.04 11.62 20.88
N PRO A 26 4.53 11.63 19.63
CA PRO A 26 4.32 10.51 18.72
C PRO A 26 5.05 9.25 19.22
N GLY A 27 4.42 8.09 19.07
CA GLY A 27 5.12 6.81 19.23
C GLY A 27 5.95 6.44 17.99
N LEU A 28 6.70 5.34 18.07
CA LEU A 28 7.49 4.85 16.93
C LEU A 28 6.65 4.53 15.67
N ASP A 29 5.44 3.99 15.85
CA ASP A 29 4.51 3.70 14.74
C ASP A 29 4.06 5.01 14.06
N ASP A 30 3.73 6.03 14.86
CA ASP A 30 3.32 7.35 14.35
C ASP A 30 4.49 8.04 13.65
N LEU A 31 5.70 7.98 14.22
CA LEU A 31 6.92 8.51 13.62
C LEU A 31 7.19 7.87 12.25
N ALA A 32 7.09 6.54 12.13
CA ALA A 32 7.33 5.87 10.85
C ALA A 32 6.33 6.31 9.78
N GLY A 33 5.07 6.51 10.15
CA GLY A 33 4.05 7.10 9.28
C GLY A 33 4.35 8.56 8.91
N LEU A 34 4.71 9.41 9.88
CA LEU A 34 5.07 10.82 9.64
C LEU A 34 6.28 10.97 8.72
N LEU A 35 7.34 10.18 8.97
CA LEU A 35 8.54 10.16 8.12
C LEU A 35 8.18 9.77 6.69
N LEU A 36 7.40 8.70 6.52
CA LEU A 36 6.98 8.25 5.22
C LEU A 36 6.15 9.30 4.46
N TRP A 37 5.21 9.95 5.15
CA TRP A 37 4.39 11.02 4.57
C TRP A 37 5.24 12.22 4.15
N GLY A 38 5.98 12.82 5.09
CA GLY A 38 6.76 14.01 4.81
C GLY A 38 7.92 13.78 3.83
N LEU A 39 8.48 12.55 3.81
CA LEU A 39 9.51 12.19 2.84
C LEU A 39 8.94 11.84 1.46
N THR A 40 7.64 11.60 1.29
CA THR A 40 7.08 11.20 -0.01
C THR A 40 7.27 12.28 -1.10
N PRO A 41 6.95 13.57 -0.87
CA PRO A 41 7.25 14.63 -1.84
C PRO A 41 8.74 14.73 -2.15
N LEU A 42 9.58 14.57 -1.13
CA LEU A 42 11.03 14.63 -1.26
C LEU A 42 11.59 13.44 -2.05
N ALA A 43 11.13 12.23 -1.74
CA ALA A 43 11.47 10.99 -2.42
C ALA A 43 11.07 11.04 -3.90
N ARG A 44 9.91 11.62 -4.23
CA ARG A 44 9.50 11.84 -5.63
C ARG A 44 10.50 12.72 -6.39
N ARG A 45 11.08 13.73 -5.73
CA ARG A 45 12.07 14.64 -6.30
C ARG A 45 13.44 13.97 -6.43
N LEU A 46 13.87 13.21 -5.42
CA LEU A 46 15.21 12.62 -5.34
C LEU A 46 15.33 11.24 -6.05
N ARG A 47 14.22 10.50 -6.15
CA ARG A 47 14.12 9.15 -6.75
C ARG A 47 12.83 9.07 -7.61
N PRO A 48 12.80 9.67 -8.81
CA PRO A 48 11.59 9.73 -9.66
C PRO A 48 11.25 8.39 -10.37
N GLU A 49 11.84 7.29 -9.93
CA GLU A 49 11.69 5.97 -10.56
C GLU A 49 10.24 5.45 -10.43
N PRO A 50 9.61 4.99 -11.53
CA PRO A 50 8.25 4.46 -11.49
C PRO A 50 8.10 3.29 -10.50
N GLY A 51 7.20 3.44 -9.53
CA GLY A 51 6.89 2.44 -8.50
C GLY A 51 7.81 2.45 -7.27
N PHE A 52 8.81 3.34 -7.19
CA PHE A 52 9.60 3.53 -5.97
C PHE A 52 8.70 3.95 -4.80
N LEU A 53 7.83 4.93 -5.03
CA LEU A 53 6.90 5.43 -3.99
C LEU A 53 5.85 4.39 -3.58
N ALA A 54 5.38 3.58 -4.52
CA ALA A 54 4.42 2.50 -4.24
C ALA A 54 5.02 1.47 -3.26
N GLY A 55 6.30 1.11 -3.47
CA GLY A 55 7.01 0.19 -2.61
C GLY A 55 7.67 0.81 -1.38
N LEU A 56 7.58 2.13 -1.18
CA LEU A 56 8.36 2.84 -0.16
C LEU A 56 7.91 2.42 1.24
N ARG A 57 8.90 1.95 2.01
CA ARG A 57 8.79 1.62 3.42
C ARG A 57 9.84 2.36 4.20
N ILE A 58 9.42 2.99 5.29
CA ILE A 58 10.34 3.54 6.29
C ILE A 58 10.38 2.58 7.45
N GLU A 59 11.57 2.07 7.75
CA GLU A 59 11.80 1.28 8.96
C GLU A 59 12.55 2.12 9.98
N VAL A 60 12.04 2.14 11.21
CA VAL A 60 12.70 2.71 12.39
C VAL A 60 13.14 1.55 13.28
N ARG A 61 14.45 1.42 13.48
CA ARG A 61 15.04 0.30 14.23
C ARG A 61 15.71 0.80 15.51
N PRO A 62 15.01 0.82 16.65
CA PRO A 62 15.63 1.11 17.94
C PRO A 62 16.61 -0.01 18.34
N SER A 63 17.70 0.34 19.03
CA SER A 63 18.67 -0.64 19.56
C SER A 63 18.09 -1.52 20.68
N SER A 64 17.03 -1.05 21.34
CA SER A 64 16.39 -1.65 22.51
C SER A 64 15.36 -2.74 22.17
N GLY A 65 14.95 -2.91 20.91
CA GLY A 65 13.93 -3.93 20.57
C GLY A 65 13.30 -3.84 19.18
N GLN A 66 11.97 -4.02 19.15
CA GLN A 66 11.20 -4.32 17.95
C GLN A 66 11.32 -3.23 16.87
N THR A 67 11.68 -3.65 15.65
CA THR A 67 11.63 -2.79 14.46
C THR A 67 10.20 -2.41 14.13
N VAL A 68 9.98 -1.11 13.98
CA VAL A 68 8.71 -0.55 13.51
C VAL A 68 8.82 -0.19 12.03
N ARG A 69 7.74 -0.39 11.30
CA ARG A 69 7.68 -0.15 9.85
C ARG A 69 6.47 0.70 9.53
N GLY A 70 6.68 1.76 8.76
CA GLY A 70 5.64 2.52 8.09
C GLY A 70 5.66 2.21 6.59
N SER A 71 4.51 1.94 5.98
CA SER A 71 4.40 1.74 4.52
C SER A 71 3.35 2.66 3.90
N ALA A 72 3.66 3.24 2.73
CA ALA A 72 2.78 4.20 2.04
C ALA A 72 1.40 3.61 1.71
N ALA A 73 1.34 2.29 1.58
CA ALA A 73 0.12 1.54 1.32
C ALA A 73 -0.72 1.30 2.60
N VAL A 74 -0.11 1.28 3.79
CA VAL A 74 -0.65 0.59 4.98
C VAL A 74 -0.85 1.52 6.18
N ASP A 75 0.07 2.45 6.39
CA ASP A 75 0.17 3.16 7.66
C ASP A 75 -0.16 4.63 7.46
N ARG A 76 -1.46 4.93 7.56
CA ARG A 76 -1.79 6.20 8.23
C ARG A 76 -1.37 6.01 9.69
N PRO A 77 -0.60 6.93 10.30
CA PRO A 77 -0.44 6.94 11.74
C PRO A 77 -1.79 6.62 12.41
N ARG A 78 -1.81 5.77 13.44
CA ARG A 78 -3.08 5.31 14.02
C ARG A 78 -3.97 6.47 14.47
N ARG A 79 -3.33 7.61 14.76
CA ARG A 79 -3.93 8.90 15.14
C ARG A 79 -3.88 9.96 14.04
N LEU A 80 -3.60 9.62 12.78
CA LEU A 80 -3.55 10.61 11.68
C LEU A 80 -4.94 11.24 11.44
N GLY A 81 -6.02 10.51 11.72
CA GLY A 81 -7.36 11.11 11.69
C GLY A 81 -7.59 12.16 12.78
N ASP A 82 -6.69 12.25 13.75
CA ASP A 82 -6.76 13.18 14.88
C ASP A 82 -5.88 14.42 14.65
N VAL A 83 -5.05 14.46 13.60
CA VAL A 83 -4.23 15.63 13.23
C VAL A 83 -4.82 16.34 12.03
N ASP A 84 -4.72 17.67 12.01
CA ASP A 84 -5.18 18.49 10.90
C ASP A 84 -4.12 18.58 9.79
N ASP A 85 -4.51 19.17 8.65
CA ASP A 85 -3.60 19.37 7.51
C ASP A 85 -2.39 20.25 7.85
N ALA A 86 -2.44 21.05 8.92
CA ALA A 86 -1.33 21.93 9.28
C ALA A 86 -0.13 21.14 9.77
N VAL A 87 -0.36 20.08 10.57
CA VAL A 87 0.72 19.16 10.98
C VAL A 87 1.40 18.55 9.77
N VAL A 88 0.63 18.17 8.74
CA VAL A 88 1.17 17.57 7.51
C VAL A 88 2.09 18.57 6.78
N VAL A 89 1.64 19.81 6.63
CA VAL A 89 2.44 20.88 6.00
C VAL A 89 3.72 21.13 6.79
N ASP A 90 3.65 21.18 8.12
CA ASP A 90 4.82 21.36 8.99
C ASP A 90 5.85 20.23 8.80
N VAL A 91 5.39 18.98 8.68
CA VAL A 91 6.28 17.83 8.44
C VAL A 91 6.97 17.94 7.07
N GLU A 92 6.22 18.28 6.02
CA GLU A 92 6.79 18.45 4.68
C GLU A 92 7.82 19.58 4.64
N ASP A 93 7.51 20.72 5.26
CA ASP A 93 8.41 21.88 5.33
C ASP A 93 9.67 21.57 6.15
N ALA A 94 9.54 20.86 7.26
CA ALA A 94 10.68 20.44 8.10
C ALA A 94 11.66 19.56 7.31
N PHE A 95 11.16 18.61 6.52
CA PHE A 95 12.04 17.74 5.72
C PHE A 95 12.52 18.38 4.41
N ASP A 96 11.75 19.27 3.76
CA ASP A 96 12.26 20.03 2.61
C ASP A 96 13.42 20.94 3.02
N ALA A 97 13.38 21.49 4.25
CA ALA A 97 14.46 22.32 4.80
C ALA A 97 15.79 21.57 4.97
N LEU A 98 15.77 20.23 5.12
CA LEU A 98 16.99 19.41 5.22
C LEU A 98 17.76 19.36 3.89
N VAL A 99 17.10 19.61 2.76
CA VAL A 99 17.74 19.53 1.44
C VAL A 99 18.15 20.93 0.97
N PRO A 100 19.46 21.20 0.80
CA PRO A 100 19.93 22.50 0.34
C PRO A 100 19.33 22.83 -1.04
N ARG A 101 18.71 24.01 -1.15
CA ARG A 101 18.00 24.43 -2.37
C ARG A 101 18.91 24.68 -3.59
N ARG A 102 20.25 24.59 -3.46
CA ARG A 102 21.21 24.75 -4.57
C ARG A 102 22.50 23.94 -4.39
N GLY A 103 22.90 23.22 -5.44
CA GLY A 103 24.30 22.91 -5.77
C GLY A 103 24.94 21.68 -5.13
N ALA A 104 24.24 20.93 -4.28
CA ALA A 104 24.71 19.66 -3.75
C ALA A 104 23.80 18.52 -4.23
N ASP A 105 24.40 17.46 -4.78
CA ASP A 105 23.71 16.20 -5.06
C ASP A 105 23.43 15.51 -3.72
N VAL A 106 22.25 15.76 -3.15
CA VAL A 106 21.77 15.08 -1.95
C VAL A 106 20.87 13.92 -2.40
N SER A 107 21.24 12.71 -2.02
CA SER A 107 20.43 11.52 -2.25
C SER A 107 19.39 11.34 -1.14
N LEU A 108 18.35 10.52 -1.41
CA LEU A 108 17.42 10.11 -0.36
C LEU A 108 18.14 9.35 0.77
N ASP A 109 19.17 8.58 0.44
CA ASP A 109 19.96 7.81 1.41
C ASP A 109 20.74 8.74 2.36
N ASP A 110 21.20 9.90 1.88
CA ASP A 110 21.82 10.93 2.72
C ASP A 110 20.83 11.52 3.72
N VAL A 111 19.59 11.78 3.28
CA VAL A 111 18.50 12.28 4.14
C VAL A 111 18.15 11.26 5.21
N LEU A 112 17.97 10.00 4.85
CA LEU A 112 17.62 8.92 5.79
C LEU A 112 18.75 8.66 6.79
N THR A 113 20.01 8.70 6.32
CA THR A 113 21.18 8.59 7.19
C THR A 113 21.21 9.74 8.20
N ALA A 114 20.96 10.97 7.75
CA ALA A 114 20.91 12.13 8.64
C ALA A 114 19.75 12.03 9.63
N LEU A 115 18.56 11.59 9.21
CA LEU A 115 17.42 11.35 10.10
C LEU A 115 17.72 10.26 11.15
N GLY A 116 18.37 9.17 10.77
CA GLY A 116 18.84 8.15 11.73
C GLY A 116 19.83 8.72 12.75
N ALA A 117 20.80 9.53 12.29
CA ALA A 117 21.71 10.22 13.20
C ALA A 117 20.99 11.24 14.10
N GLY A 118 20.04 12.00 13.56
CA GLY A 118 19.25 12.98 14.29
C GLY A 118 18.34 12.36 15.34
N LEU A 119 17.80 11.16 15.11
CA LEU A 119 17.09 10.40 16.14
C LEU A 119 17.99 10.00 17.32
N ALA A 120 19.29 9.84 17.10
CA ALA A 120 20.24 9.56 18.18
C ALA A 120 20.58 10.81 19.02
N GLU A 121 20.30 12.00 18.49
CA GLU A 121 20.61 13.30 19.12
C GLU A 121 19.36 14.05 19.60
N ILE A 122 18.16 13.50 19.35
CA ILE A 122 16.90 14.13 19.73
C ILE A 122 16.73 14.18 21.26
N GLU A 123 16.10 15.24 21.75
CA GLU A 123 15.80 15.39 23.18
C GLU A 123 14.94 14.21 23.69
N PRO A 124 15.33 13.58 24.82
CA PRO A 124 14.58 12.46 25.39
C PRO A 124 13.12 12.81 25.68
N GLY A 125 12.21 11.91 25.35
CA GLY A 125 10.78 12.08 25.60
C GLY A 125 10.02 12.88 24.55
N LEU A 126 10.68 13.40 23.50
CA LEU A 126 9.98 13.98 22.34
C LEU A 126 9.30 12.92 21.48
N ILE A 127 9.81 11.68 21.47
CA ILE A 127 9.22 10.54 20.75
C ILE A 127 9.11 9.40 21.75
N ASP A 128 7.90 8.86 21.93
CA ASP A 128 7.68 7.75 22.84
C ASP A 128 8.35 6.47 22.30
N GLY A 129 9.12 5.81 23.16
CA GLY A 129 9.94 4.65 22.81
C GLY A 129 11.37 4.96 22.30
N ILE A 130 11.80 6.22 22.28
CA ILE A 130 13.20 6.60 22.03
C ILE A 130 13.81 7.24 23.29
N ASP A 131 14.96 6.73 23.74
CA ASP A 131 15.75 7.26 24.84
C ASP A 131 17.24 7.45 24.45
N GLU A 132 18.04 8.05 25.33
CA GLU A 132 19.47 8.32 25.10
C GLU A 132 20.31 7.05 24.80
N ALA A 133 19.82 5.87 25.18
CA ALA A 133 20.48 4.58 24.93
C ALA A 133 19.99 3.90 23.64
N THR A 134 18.95 4.44 23.01
CA THR A 134 18.27 3.86 21.87
C THR A 134 18.84 4.42 20.57
N TRP A 135 19.80 3.70 19.98
CA TRP A 135 20.26 4.03 18.64
C TRP A 135 19.18 3.61 17.64
N ALA A 136 18.61 4.58 16.93
CA ALA A 136 17.62 4.33 15.90
C ALA A 136 18.26 4.48 14.51
N SER A 137 18.05 3.52 13.62
CA SER A 137 18.31 3.73 12.19
C SER A 137 17.01 3.94 11.44
N VAL A 138 17.06 4.88 10.49
CA VAL A 138 15.99 5.12 9.53
C VAL A 138 16.46 4.60 8.18
N THR A 139 15.73 3.64 7.63
CA THR A 139 16.03 3.12 6.29
C THR A 139 14.81 3.19 5.42
N ALA A 140 14.98 3.62 4.16
CA ALA A 140 14.00 3.38 3.12
C ALA A 140 14.33 2.06 2.45
N SER A 141 13.32 1.23 2.31
CA SER A 141 13.38 0.09 1.40
C SER A 141 12.23 0.19 0.43
N THR A 142 12.46 -0.34 -0.78
CA THR A 142 11.35 -0.73 -1.64
C THR A 142 11.07 -2.19 -1.35
N ARG A 143 9.80 -2.57 -1.28
CA ARG A 143 9.45 -3.99 -1.32
C ARG A 143 10.05 -4.55 -2.63
N GLU A 144 10.91 -5.56 -2.55
CA GLU A 144 11.37 -6.24 -3.76
C GLU A 144 10.14 -6.66 -4.57
N ARG A 145 10.12 -6.25 -5.84
CA ARG A 145 9.07 -6.65 -6.80
C ARG A 145 9.14 -8.15 -6.97
N ARG A 146 8.37 -8.86 -6.15
CA ARG A 146 8.13 -10.28 -6.36
C ARG A 146 6.93 -10.39 -7.28
N GLU A 147 7.17 -10.88 -8.49
CA GLU A 147 6.10 -11.17 -9.42
C GLU A 147 5.12 -12.17 -8.77
N PRO A 148 3.81 -11.87 -8.72
CA PRO A 148 2.82 -12.75 -8.13
C PRO A 148 2.77 -14.06 -8.93
N GLN A 149 2.80 -15.18 -8.22
CA GLN A 149 2.74 -16.51 -8.83
C GLN A 149 1.37 -17.12 -8.60
N ARG A 150 0.91 -17.95 -9.55
CA ARG A 150 -0.34 -18.71 -9.40
C ARG A 150 -0.36 -19.45 -8.06
N GLY A 151 -1.46 -19.30 -7.33
CA GLY A 151 -1.66 -19.85 -6.00
C GLY A 151 -1.16 -18.97 -4.85
N ASP A 152 -0.48 -17.85 -5.10
CA ASP A 152 -0.18 -16.90 -4.03
C ASP A 152 -1.50 -16.33 -3.45
N VAL A 153 -1.60 -16.34 -2.12
CA VAL A 153 -2.81 -15.96 -1.39
C VAL A 153 -2.58 -14.68 -0.61
N PHE A 154 -3.53 -13.75 -0.69
CA PHE A 154 -3.46 -12.45 -0.05
C PHE A 154 -4.73 -12.16 0.74
N ALA A 155 -4.57 -11.57 1.91
CA ALA A 155 -5.63 -10.90 2.64
C ALA A 155 -5.65 -9.42 2.22
N ILE A 156 -6.78 -9.01 1.63
CA ILE A 156 -7.04 -7.66 1.13
C ILE A 156 -7.88 -6.94 2.18
N PRO A 157 -7.44 -5.80 2.73
CA PRO A 157 -8.17 -5.10 3.77
C PRO A 157 -9.50 -4.57 3.23
N VAL A 158 -10.55 -4.72 4.05
CA VAL A 158 -11.92 -4.30 3.71
C VAL A 158 -12.48 -3.36 4.77
N ASP A 159 -12.28 -3.70 6.05
CA ASP A 159 -12.75 -2.93 7.21
C ASP A 159 -11.88 -3.26 8.42
N ARG A 160 -12.05 -2.58 9.56
CA ARG A 160 -11.24 -2.71 10.79
C ARG A 160 -11.03 -4.18 11.20
N GLY A 161 -9.87 -4.75 10.82
CA GLY A 161 -9.46 -6.12 11.12
C GLY A 161 -10.16 -7.21 10.30
N ARG A 162 -10.86 -6.85 9.21
CA ARG A 162 -11.56 -7.79 8.31
C ARG A 162 -11.03 -7.69 6.90
N TYR A 163 -10.89 -8.85 6.26
CA TYR A 163 -10.22 -9.00 4.98
C TYR A 163 -11.08 -9.76 3.97
N ALA A 164 -11.01 -9.37 2.71
CA ALA A 164 -11.34 -10.25 1.61
C ALA A 164 -10.13 -11.13 1.32
N ILE A 165 -10.35 -12.35 0.86
CA ILE A 165 -9.26 -13.25 0.54
C ILE A 165 -9.21 -13.43 -0.97
N GLY A 166 -8.01 -13.22 -1.53
CA GLY A 166 -7.73 -13.38 -2.93
C GLY A 166 -6.65 -14.42 -3.18
N VAL A 167 -6.77 -15.17 -4.28
CA VAL A 167 -5.74 -16.08 -4.80
C VAL A 167 -5.36 -15.69 -6.22
N VAL A 168 -4.06 -15.64 -6.51
CA VAL A 168 -3.54 -15.36 -7.85
C VAL A 168 -3.84 -16.54 -8.78
N LEU A 169 -4.49 -16.29 -9.90
CA LEU A 169 -4.79 -17.31 -10.91
C LEU A 169 -3.72 -17.36 -12.01
N GLY A 170 -3.11 -16.20 -12.29
CA GLY A 170 -2.03 -16.04 -13.27
C GLY A 170 -1.89 -14.60 -13.72
N THR A 171 -0.85 -14.32 -14.50
CA THR A 171 -0.62 -13.03 -15.16
C THR A 171 -0.72 -13.23 -16.67
N ASN A 172 -1.46 -12.35 -17.34
CA ASN A 172 -1.72 -12.41 -18.77
C ASN A 172 -1.84 -10.99 -19.38
N THR A 173 -2.28 -10.88 -20.63
CA THR A 173 -2.42 -9.61 -21.37
C THR A 173 -3.41 -8.63 -20.74
N PHE A 174 -4.34 -9.10 -19.91
CA PHE A 174 -5.29 -8.26 -19.17
C PHE A 174 -4.75 -7.78 -17.81
N GLY A 175 -3.61 -8.32 -17.37
CA GLY A 175 -3.01 -8.06 -16.07
C GLY A 175 -2.92 -9.33 -15.22
N THR A 176 -2.94 -9.18 -13.90
CA THR A 176 -2.93 -10.34 -13.00
C THR A 176 -4.34 -10.67 -12.54
N ALA A 177 -4.80 -11.87 -12.86
CA ALA A 177 -6.10 -12.38 -12.45
C ALA A 177 -6.07 -12.82 -10.98
N LEU A 178 -7.05 -12.37 -10.21
CA LEU A 178 -7.26 -12.68 -8.82
C LEU A 178 -8.64 -13.31 -8.62
N GLY A 179 -8.67 -14.56 -8.17
CA GLY A 179 -9.87 -15.21 -7.69
C GLY A 179 -10.19 -14.72 -6.28
N LEU A 180 -11.40 -14.24 -6.04
CA LEU A 180 -11.84 -13.74 -4.73
C LEU A 180 -12.75 -14.75 -4.06
N PHE A 181 -12.68 -14.84 -2.74
CA PHE A 181 -13.61 -15.65 -1.93
C PHE A 181 -14.70 -14.76 -1.31
N ALA A 182 -15.93 -15.29 -1.24
CA ALA A 182 -17.07 -14.57 -0.71
C ALA A 182 -16.92 -14.29 0.80
N GLY A 183 -17.37 -13.12 1.24
CA GLY A 183 -17.42 -12.74 2.65
C GLY A 183 -16.20 -11.96 3.15
N ARG A 184 -16.19 -11.67 4.45
CA ARG A 184 -15.15 -10.91 5.15
C ARG A 184 -14.60 -11.79 6.27
N HIS A 185 -13.29 -12.00 6.26
CA HIS A 185 -12.60 -13.04 7.04
C HIS A 185 -11.52 -12.43 7.93
N ALA A 186 -11.03 -13.23 8.88
CA ALA A 186 -9.72 -13.03 9.46
C ALA A 186 -8.63 -13.21 8.36
N PRO A 187 -7.39 -12.76 8.56
CA PRO A 187 -6.31 -12.94 7.59
C PRO A 187 -5.81 -14.40 7.60
N GLU A 188 -6.69 -15.32 7.21
CA GLU A 188 -6.45 -16.76 7.10
C GLU A 188 -7.17 -17.30 5.86
N VAL A 189 -6.75 -18.48 5.39
CA VAL A 189 -7.38 -19.14 4.24
C VAL A 189 -8.82 -19.55 4.61
N PRO A 190 -9.85 -19.03 3.94
CA PRO A 190 -11.23 -19.26 4.34
C PRO A 190 -11.79 -20.54 3.71
N ASP A 191 -12.65 -21.24 4.44
CA ASP A 191 -13.56 -22.23 3.86
C ASP A 191 -14.81 -21.53 3.29
N ALA A 192 -14.59 -20.72 2.26
CA ALA A 192 -15.62 -19.91 1.62
C ALA A 192 -15.80 -20.29 0.14
N ALA A 193 -16.98 -19.99 -0.40
CA ALA A 193 -17.25 -20.16 -1.83
C ALA A 193 -16.44 -19.13 -2.65
N PRO A 194 -15.86 -19.53 -3.79
CA PRO A 194 -15.25 -18.59 -4.72
C PRO A 194 -16.33 -17.68 -5.31
N LEU A 195 -15.98 -16.42 -5.57
CA LEU A 195 -16.78 -15.55 -6.42
C LEU A 195 -16.73 -16.08 -7.86
N PRO A 196 -17.83 -15.96 -8.61
CA PRO A 196 -17.97 -16.62 -9.91
C PRO A 196 -16.99 -16.11 -10.97
N TYR A 197 -16.53 -14.86 -10.84
CA TYR A 197 -15.60 -14.26 -11.77
C TYR A 197 -14.43 -13.61 -11.03
N PRO A 198 -13.20 -13.81 -11.51
CA PRO A 198 -12.04 -13.14 -10.95
C PRO A 198 -12.03 -11.68 -11.34
N VAL A 199 -11.27 -10.92 -10.56
CA VAL A 199 -10.92 -9.54 -10.86
C VAL A 199 -9.52 -9.49 -11.45
N TYR A 200 -9.25 -8.48 -12.25
CA TYR A 200 -7.96 -8.20 -12.85
C TYR A 200 -7.32 -7.01 -12.17
N LEU A 201 -6.09 -7.21 -11.71
CA LEU A 201 -5.23 -6.13 -11.29
C LEU A 201 -4.39 -5.64 -12.46
N ARG A 202 -4.31 -4.32 -12.62
CA ARG A 202 -3.35 -3.68 -13.52
C ARG A 202 -1.92 -4.05 -13.11
N GLU A 203 -0.98 -4.00 -14.06
CA GLU A 203 0.43 -4.28 -13.78
C GLU A 203 0.96 -3.40 -12.62
N GLY A 204 1.65 -4.02 -11.65
CA GLY A 204 2.16 -3.34 -10.47
C GLY A 204 1.12 -2.97 -9.39
N ALA A 205 -0.18 -3.18 -9.65
CA ALA A 205 -1.24 -2.77 -8.72
C ALA A 205 -1.24 -3.51 -7.37
N TRP A 206 -0.58 -4.67 -7.29
CA TRP A 206 -0.34 -5.42 -6.05
C TRP A 206 0.56 -4.66 -5.07
N ASP A 207 1.40 -3.76 -5.59
CA ASP A 207 2.35 -2.97 -4.80
C ASP A 207 1.69 -1.74 -4.17
N ASP A 208 0.59 -1.27 -4.76
CA ASP A 208 -0.18 -0.11 -4.28
C ASP A 208 -1.20 -0.47 -3.18
N GLY A 209 -1.38 -1.75 -2.88
CA GLY A 209 -2.35 -2.25 -1.90
C GLY A 209 -1.72 -2.75 -0.60
N ASP A 210 -2.43 -2.60 0.52
CA ASP A 210 -2.03 -3.09 1.85
C ASP A 210 -2.34 -4.58 2.03
N TRP A 211 -1.77 -5.41 1.16
CA TRP A 211 -2.16 -6.81 1.09
C TRP A 211 -1.21 -7.67 1.91
N SER A 212 -1.77 -8.38 2.88
CA SER A 212 -1.03 -9.29 3.73
C SER A 212 -0.89 -10.66 3.05
N PRO A 213 0.34 -11.15 2.77
CA PRO A 213 0.51 -12.47 2.16
C PRO A 213 0.17 -13.57 3.18
N LEU A 214 -0.71 -14.49 2.79
CA LEU A 214 -1.10 -15.64 3.60
C LEU A 214 -0.34 -16.92 3.25
N GLY A 215 0.45 -16.88 2.17
CA GLY A 215 1.25 -18.00 1.69
C GLY A 215 0.87 -18.37 0.26
N ARG A 216 1.08 -19.64 -0.08
CA ARG A 216 0.77 -20.19 -1.40
C ARG A 216 0.00 -21.49 -1.27
N ASP A 217 -1.12 -21.56 -1.96
CA ASP A 217 -1.93 -22.76 -2.11
C ASP A 217 -2.49 -22.85 -3.53
N ALA A 218 -1.88 -23.69 -4.35
CA ALA A 218 -2.30 -23.90 -5.73
C ALA A 218 -3.71 -24.53 -5.81
N THR A 219 -4.13 -25.29 -4.79
CA THR A 219 -5.43 -25.96 -4.78
C THR A 219 -6.58 -24.96 -4.69
N LEU A 220 -6.34 -23.79 -4.09
CA LEU A 220 -7.30 -22.69 -4.09
C LEU A 220 -7.47 -22.06 -5.47
N ALA A 221 -6.39 -21.93 -6.24
CA ALA A 221 -6.45 -21.42 -7.61
C ALA A 221 -7.23 -22.37 -8.53
N ASP A 222 -7.15 -23.68 -8.29
CA ASP A 222 -7.87 -24.70 -9.07
C ASP A 222 -9.39 -24.70 -8.83
N ARG A 223 -9.88 -23.91 -7.86
CA ARG A 223 -11.32 -23.64 -7.66
C ARG A 223 -11.86 -22.60 -8.66
N PHE A 224 -10.99 -21.98 -9.46
CA PHE A 224 -11.34 -21.00 -10.48
C PHE A 224 -10.99 -21.52 -11.88
N PRO A 225 -11.60 -20.96 -12.95
CA PRO A 225 -11.17 -21.23 -14.31
C PRO A 225 -9.68 -20.89 -14.52
N ALA A 226 -8.96 -21.74 -15.26
CA ALA A 226 -7.52 -21.56 -15.47
C ALA A 226 -7.19 -20.28 -16.27
N ASP A 227 -7.98 -19.97 -17.29
CA ASP A 227 -7.85 -18.79 -18.14
C ASP A 227 -9.16 -18.00 -18.12
N PRO A 228 -9.40 -17.20 -17.08
CA PRO A 228 -10.67 -16.49 -16.95
C PRO A 228 -10.77 -15.37 -18.00
N PRO A 229 -11.91 -15.22 -18.69
CA PRO A 229 -12.07 -14.16 -19.68
C PRO A 229 -12.17 -12.77 -19.02
N MET A 230 -11.88 -11.73 -19.80
CA MET A 230 -12.26 -10.35 -19.48
C MET A 230 -13.71 -10.13 -19.92
N LEU A 231 -14.57 -9.70 -19.01
CA LEU A 231 -15.97 -9.45 -19.28
C LEU A 231 -16.20 -7.98 -19.57
N HIS A 232 -16.98 -7.74 -20.62
CA HIS A 232 -17.35 -6.41 -21.09
C HIS A 232 -18.83 -6.16 -20.81
N ALA A 233 -19.13 -5.00 -20.21
CA ALA A 233 -20.50 -4.56 -19.98
C ALA A 233 -21.31 -4.46 -21.29
N PRO A 234 -22.65 -4.53 -21.24
CA PRO A 234 -23.49 -4.38 -22.42
C PRO A 234 -23.20 -3.10 -23.20
N GLY A 235 -23.20 -3.19 -24.53
CA GLY A 235 -22.90 -2.05 -25.38
C GLY A 235 -22.81 -2.41 -26.85
N ALA A 236 -22.61 -1.40 -27.70
CA ALA A 236 -22.60 -1.57 -29.16
C ALA A 236 -21.55 -2.59 -29.65
N ALA A 237 -20.42 -2.72 -28.94
CA ALA A 237 -19.35 -3.66 -29.27
C ALA A 237 -19.50 -5.04 -28.58
N ALA A 238 -20.23 -5.12 -27.46
CA ALA A 238 -20.34 -6.32 -26.63
C ALA A 238 -21.72 -7.00 -26.72
N GLY A 239 -22.69 -6.40 -27.42
CA GLY A 239 -24.05 -6.92 -27.51
C GLY A 239 -24.92 -6.55 -26.29
N PRO A 240 -26.18 -7.03 -26.25
CA PRO A 240 -27.18 -6.59 -25.27
C PRO A 240 -26.93 -7.09 -23.85
N HIS A 241 -26.13 -8.14 -23.67
CA HIS A 241 -25.82 -8.75 -22.38
C HIS A 241 -24.33 -8.66 -22.02
N GLY A 242 -23.54 -7.97 -22.84
CA GLY A 242 -22.08 -7.96 -22.71
C GLY A 242 -21.40 -9.14 -23.41
N ALA A 243 -20.08 -9.20 -23.31
CA ALA A 243 -19.25 -10.19 -23.98
C ALA A 243 -18.10 -10.66 -23.10
N ALA A 244 -17.59 -11.86 -23.38
CA ALA A 244 -16.37 -12.39 -22.80
C ALA A 244 -15.24 -12.34 -23.84
N GLU A 245 -14.12 -11.71 -23.49
CA GLU A 245 -12.90 -11.68 -24.27
C GLU A 245 -11.89 -12.68 -23.68
N THR A 246 -11.47 -13.65 -24.49
CA THR A 246 -10.44 -14.63 -24.14
C THR A 246 -9.04 -14.09 -24.40
N LEU A 247 -8.02 -14.79 -23.91
CA LEU A 247 -6.61 -14.37 -24.02
C LEU A 247 -6.10 -14.26 -25.47
N ASP A 248 -6.71 -15.00 -26.39
CA ASP A 248 -6.42 -14.93 -27.83
C ASP A 248 -7.16 -13.78 -28.55
N GLY A 249 -7.94 -12.98 -27.82
CA GLY A 249 -8.71 -11.87 -28.33
C GLY A 249 -10.05 -12.26 -28.95
N THR A 250 -10.48 -13.52 -28.83
CA THR A 250 -11.83 -13.92 -29.24
C THR A 250 -12.85 -13.26 -28.32
N VAL A 251 -13.87 -12.63 -28.92
CA VAL A 251 -14.94 -11.95 -28.19
C VAL A 251 -16.25 -12.67 -28.44
N ASP A 252 -16.73 -13.40 -27.44
CA ASP A 252 -17.97 -14.16 -27.50
C ASP A 252 -19.08 -13.42 -26.72
N PRO A 253 -20.25 -13.16 -27.34
CA PRO A 253 -21.38 -12.56 -26.64
C PRO A 253 -21.85 -13.44 -25.47
N LEU A 254 -22.15 -12.81 -24.34
CA LEU A 254 -22.75 -13.50 -23.20
C LEU A 254 -24.22 -13.81 -23.46
N THR A 255 -24.69 -14.95 -22.97
CA THR A 255 -26.11 -15.18 -22.79
C THR A 255 -26.64 -14.35 -21.63
N ALA A 256 -27.95 -14.11 -21.58
CA ALA A 256 -28.59 -13.44 -20.44
C ALA A 256 -28.28 -14.12 -19.09
N GLU A 257 -28.27 -15.45 -19.06
CA GLU A 257 -27.94 -16.24 -17.86
C GLU A 257 -26.48 -16.02 -17.41
N GLN A 258 -25.54 -16.01 -18.37
CA GLN A 258 -24.13 -15.74 -18.06
C GLN A 258 -23.93 -14.31 -17.55
N ALA A 259 -24.61 -13.33 -18.17
CA ALA A 259 -24.53 -11.94 -17.77
C ALA A 259 -25.12 -11.69 -16.38
N GLU A 260 -26.25 -12.33 -16.06
CA GLU A 260 -26.87 -12.30 -14.73
C GLU A 260 -25.95 -12.91 -13.67
N ALA A 261 -25.42 -14.11 -13.93
CA ALA A 261 -24.50 -14.80 -13.02
C ALA A 261 -23.23 -13.98 -12.76
N ALA A 262 -22.75 -13.26 -13.78
CA ALA A 262 -21.58 -12.39 -13.68
C ALA A 262 -21.87 -11.02 -13.07
N GLY A 263 -23.15 -10.62 -13.02
CA GLY A 263 -23.54 -9.27 -12.65
C GLY A 263 -23.04 -8.19 -13.62
N VAL A 264 -22.69 -8.54 -14.86
CA VAL A 264 -22.09 -7.65 -15.88
C VAL A 264 -23.04 -6.52 -16.29
N GLU A 265 -24.34 -6.72 -16.13
CA GLU A 265 -25.37 -5.71 -16.40
C GLU A 265 -25.55 -4.70 -15.26
N ARG A 266 -24.91 -4.91 -14.10
CA ARG A 266 -25.03 -3.99 -12.96
C ARG A 266 -24.23 -2.72 -13.25
N PRO A 267 -24.75 -1.51 -12.91
CA PRO A 267 -24.00 -0.27 -13.08
C PRO A 267 -22.68 -0.22 -12.29
N THR A 268 -22.57 -1.03 -11.24
CA THR A 268 -21.39 -1.15 -10.39
C THR A 268 -20.42 -2.23 -10.86
N PHE A 269 -20.71 -2.94 -11.95
CA PHE A 269 -19.85 -4.00 -12.45
C PHE A 269 -18.49 -3.42 -12.84
N ARG A 270 -17.45 -4.04 -12.29
CA ARG A 270 -16.07 -3.73 -12.62
C ARG A 270 -15.23 -4.96 -12.43
N GLN A 271 -14.38 -5.24 -13.41
CA GLN A 271 -13.45 -6.36 -13.33
C GLN A 271 -11.99 -5.90 -13.24
N ALA A 272 -11.64 -4.69 -13.69
CA ALA A 272 -10.26 -4.19 -13.69
C ALA A 272 -10.02 -3.08 -12.65
N PHE A 273 -9.01 -3.28 -11.79
CA PHE A 273 -8.71 -2.42 -10.64
C PHE A 273 -7.21 -2.12 -10.51
N SER A 274 -6.85 -1.00 -9.87
CA SER A 274 -5.61 -0.90 -9.08
C SER A 274 -5.80 -1.56 -7.70
N GLY A 275 -4.73 -1.78 -6.92
CA GLY A 275 -4.83 -2.40 -5.59
C GLY A 275 -5.75 -1.61 -4.66
N SER A 276 -5.48 -0.31 -4.52
CA SER A 276 -6.30 0.63 -3.75
C SER A 276 -7.75 0.76 -4.24
N GLN A 277 -7.98 0.64 -5.56
CA GLN A 277 -9.35 0.64 -6.10
C GLN A 277 -10.11 -0.63 -5.75
N LEU A 278 -9.42 -1.78 -5.71
CA LEU A 278 -10.04 -3.04 -5.31
C LEU A 278 -10.38 -3.02 -3.81
N GLU A 279 -9.49 -2.50 -2.96
CA GLU A 279 -9.76 -2.32 -1.53
C GLU A 279 -11.03 -1.48 -1.32
N ALA A 280 -11.09 -0.28 -1.91
CA ALA A 280 -12.25 0.59 -1.80
C ALA A 280 -13.54 -0.08 -2.30
N PHE A 281 -13.47 -0.79 -3.43
CA PHE A 281 -14.61 -1.52 -3.98
C PHE A 281 -15.10 -2.62 -3.02
N LEU A 282 -14.19 -3.34 -2.37
CA LEU A 282 -14.53 -4.40 -1.42
C LEU A 282 -15.05 -3.84 -0.11
N SER A 283 -14.58 -2.67 0.34
CA SER A 283 -15.10 -1.97 1.53
C SER A 283 -16.56 -1.56 1.38
N ASP A 284 -16.94 -1.10 0.19
CA ASP A 284 -18.28 -0.61 -0.14
C ASP A 284 -19.29 -1.72 -0.49
N SER A 285 -18.81 -2.97 -0.67
CA SER A 285 -19.61 -4.15 -1.05
C SER A 285 -20.07 -4.97 0.16
#